data_AF-A0A7S2LC18-F1
#
_entry.id   AF-A0A7S2LC18-F1
#
_cell.length_a   1.000
_cell.length_b   1.000
_cell.length_c   1.000
_cell.angle_alpha   90.00
_cell.angle_beta   90.00
_cell.angle_gamma   90.00
#
_symmetry.space_group_name_H-M   'P 1'
#
loop_
_entity.id
_entity.type
_entity.pdbx_description
1 polymer ?
#
loop_
_entity_poly.entity_id
_entity_poly.type
_entity_poly.pdbx_seq_one_letter_code
_entity_poly.pdbx_strand_id
1 'polypeptide(L)'
;RSRLRTLEEALERIDYPDKADILPVVSSLGHRFQRRLHWYYFVRRGSLFSQYVQFVTDCDMIFNNPIDGHVGIEDFETLRDTIFESCGNGSIMFAKVSYDDIDHLDGEVKHADVVREAVRKGSNAATLSARYTFDNGWTLPVDFTLQRGNSRMHHDRRIRKIRHNVEEMNFAKAVQRFRTIIAPDHKVQYTEEWNHTGGRLRFVVKQLGMLKFMSLEERCAYLPRLCLPLSAANSLKAWTKVAEAEMQRRALEALMHYRGHMAEVLAGHPDAEAILEMLDAASASSAEGAPPLRSQTADRRLATAARGGDAGGGGA
;
A
#
# COMPACT_ATOMS: atom_id res chain seq x y z
N ARG A 1 0.97 19.66 24.41
CA ARG A 1 -0.09 19.38 23.41
C ARG A 1 -0.02 17.91 23.01
N SER A 2 -1.12 17.16 22.97
CA SER A 2 -1.07 15.73 22.58
C SER A 2 -0.66 15.59 21.11
N ARG A 3 0.11 14.54 20.76
CA ARG A 3 0.53 14.29 19.37
C ARG A 3 -0.65 14.12 18.43
N LEU A 4 -1.73 13.49 18.91
CA LEU A 4 -2.96 13.30 18.14
C LEU A 4 -3.58 14.64 17.72
N ARG A 5 -3.75 15.58 18.66
CA ARG A 5 -4.29 16.91 18.34
C ARG A 5 -3.43 17.65 17.31
N THR A 6 -2.10 17.57 17.45
CA THR A 6 -1.19 18.18 16.48
C THR A 6 -1.27 17.49 15.10
N LEU A 7 -1.46 16.16 15.06
CA LEU A 7 -1.69 15.43 13.82
C LEU A 7 -2.99 15.92 13.15
N GLU A 8 -4.08 16.03 13.90
CA GLU A 8 -5.38 16.50 13.38
C GLU A 8 -5.29 17.91 12.79
N GLU A 9 -4.66 18.84 13.50
CA GLU A 9 -4.42 20.20 13.01
C GLU A 9 -3.53 20.21 11.75
N ALA A 10 -2.57 19.29 11.64
CA ALA A 10 -1.76 19.15 10.43
C ALA A 10 -2.59 18.63 9.25
N LEU A 11 -3.49 17.65 9.45
CA LEU A 11 -4.34 17.11 8.38
C LEU A 11 -5.23 18.16 7.71
N GLU A 12 -5.60 19.22 8.43
CA GLU A 12 -6.38 20.34 7.89
C GLU A 12 -5.52 21.33 7.09
N ARG A 13 -4.22 21.39 7.36
CA ARG A 13 -3.29 22.38 6.80
C ARG A 13 -2.44 21.85 5.66
N ILE A 14 -2.34 20.54 5.50
CA ILE A 14 -1.60 19.92 4.39
C ILE A 14 -2.26 20.32 3.07
N ASP A 15 -1.46 20.90 2.18
CA ASP A 15 -1.82 21.18 0.79
C ASP A 15 -1.65 19.90 -0.05
N TYR A 16 -2.62 18.99 0.04
CA TYR A 16 -2.51 17.65 -0.54
C TYR A 16 -2.22 17.67 -2.04
N PRO A 17 -1.46 16.69 -2.57
CA PRO A 17 -1.15 16.65 -3.99
C PRO A 17 -2.41 16.61 -4.86
N ASP A 18 -2.48 17.51 -5.84
CA ASP A 18 -3.58 17.54 -6.81
C ASP A 18 -3.43 16.41 -7.85
N LYS A 19 -4.53 15.68 -8.05
CA LYS A 19 -4.63 14.66 -9.09
C LYS A 19 -4.47 15.24 -10.49
N ALA A 20 -4.95 16.45 -10.73
CA ALA A 20 -4.86 17.11 -12.04
C ALA A 20 -3.41 17.33 -12.46
N ASP A 21 -2.52 17.60 -11.50
CA ASP A 21 -1.08 17.78 -11.75
C ASP A 21 -0.36 16.45 -11.94
N ILE A 22 -0.72 15.43 -11.14
CA ILE A 22 -0.01 14.14 -11.10
C ILE A 22 -0.42 13.24 -12.28
N LEU A 23 -1.70 13.23 -12.65
CA LEU A 23 -2.25 12.27 -13.60
C LEU A 23 -1.62 12.36 -14.99
N PRO A 24 -1.39 13.54 -15.59
CA PRO A 24 -0.68 13.66 -16.87
C PRO A 24 0.75 13.11 -16.82
N VAL A 25 1.48 13.39 -15.73
CA VAL A 25 2.86 12.93 -15.53
C VAL A 25 2.91 11.40 -15.46
N VAL A 26 2.10 10.79 -14.59
CA VAL A 26 2.05 9.33 -14.44
C VAL A 26 1.57 8.65 -15.72
N SER A 27 0.61 9.25 -16.44
CA SER A 27 0.15 8.70 -17.72
C SER A 27 1.25 8.73 -18.79
N SER A 28 2.02 9.83 -18.86
CA SER A 28 3.17 9.96 -19.76
C SER A 28 4.28 8.96 -19.43
N LEU A 29 4.60 8.79 -18.15
CA LEU A 29 5.54 7.77 -17.69
C LEU A 29 5.06 6.36 -18.03
N GLY A 30 3.79 6.04 -17.76
CA GLY A 30 3.19 4.75 -18.09
C GLY A 30 3.32 4.40 -19.57
N HIS A 31 2.97 5.33 -20.48
CA HIS A 31 3.14 5.10 -21.90
C HIS A 31 4.62 4.99 -22.34
N ARG A 32 5.53 5.72 -21.69
CA ARG A 32 6.96 5.62 -21.95
C ARG A 32 7.52 4.25 -21.57
N PHE A 33 7.15 3.76 -20.39
CA PHE A 33 7.59 2.47 -19.86
C PHE A 33 7.00 1.32 -20.70
N GLN A 34 5.73 1.44 -21.09
CA GLN A 34 5.08 0.45 -21.97
C GLN A 34 5.86 0.24 -23.28
N ARG A 35 6.44 1.29 -23.87
CA ARG A 35 7.23 1.16 -25.11
C ARG A 35 8.50 0.32 -24.94
N ARG A 36 9.02 0.18 -23.72
CA ARG A 36 10.20 -0.63 -23.39
C ARG A 36 9.85 -2.06 -22.99
N LEU A 37 8.64 -2.29 -22.50
CA LEU A 37 8.17 -3.57 -22.00
C LEU A 37 7.35 -4.28 -23.09
N HIS A 38 8.03 -5.12 -23.87
CA HIS A 38 7.41 -5.81 -25.00
C HIS A 38 6.22 -6.68 -24.56
N TRP A 39 5.09 -6.59 -25.27
CA TRP A 39 3.83 -7.30 -24.97
C TRP A 39 3.11 -6.91 -23.67
N TYR A 40 3.59 -5.91 -22.94
CA TYR A 40 2.86 -5.34 -21.82
C TYR A 40 2.07 -4.10 -22.27
N TYR A 41 0.90 -3.89 -21.67
CA TYR A 41 0.13 -2.66 -21.81
C TYR A 41 -0.08 -1.98 -20.47
N PHE A 42 -0.03 -0.65 -20.46
CA PHE A 42 -0.23 0.15 -19.28
C PHE A 42 -1.71 0.18 -18.89
N VAL A 43 -1.99 -0.14 -17.62
CA VAL A 43 -3.33 -0.22 -17.04
C VAL A 43 -3.54 0.96 -16.11
N ARG A 44 -4.46 1.86 -16.49
CA ARG A 44 -4.87 3.02 -15.69
C ARG A 44 -5.80 2.59 -14.55
N ARG A 45 -5.21 2.17 -13.43
CA ARG A 45 -5.90 1.72 -12.21
C ARG A 45 -5.18 2.26 -10.97
N GLY A 46 -5.87 2.23 -9.83
CA GLY A 46 -5.30 2.69 -8.56
C GLY A 46 -6.06 3.89 -7.99
N SER A 47 -5.54 4.42 -6.89
CA SER A 47 -6.12 5.59 -6.20
C SER A 47 -6.11 6.83 -7.11
N LEU A 48 -5.02 7.08 -7.83
CA LEU A 48 -4.85 8.20 -8.77
C LEU A 48 -5.94 8.24 -9.84
N PHE A 49 -6.21 7.10 -10.50
CA PHE A 49 -7.19 7.01 -11.60
C PHE A 49 -8.64 6.80 -11.12
N SER A 50 -8.88 6.65 -9.82
CA SER A 50 -10.22 6.48 -9.28
C SER A 50 -10.90 7.83 -9.03
N GLN A 51 -12.08 8.03 -9.64
CA GLN A 51 -12.90 9.24 -9.41
C GLN A 51 -13.44 9.35 -7.97
N TYR A 52 -13.52 8.24 -7.24
CA TYR A 52 -14.07 8.22 -5.88
C TYR A 52 -13.03 8.61 -4.81
N VAL A 53 -11.74 8.40 -5.09
CA VAL A 53 -10.67 8.65 -4.12
C VAL A 53 -10.19 10.08 -4.24
N GLN A 54 -10.22 10.85 -3.16
CA GLN A 54 -9.75 12.23 -3.19
C GLN A 54 -8.23 12.30 -3.07
N PHE A 55 -7.64 11.64 -2.07
CA PHE A 55 -6.23 11.78 -1.73
C PHE A 55 -5.34 10.78 -2.49
N VAL A 56 -4.31 11.30 -3.17
CA VAL A 56 -3.28 10.47 -3.82
C VAL A 56 -2.27 9.99 -2.79
N THR A 57 -2.44 8.76 -2.31
CA THR A 57 -1.55 8.16 -1.30
C THR A 57 -0.31 7.50 -1.90
N ASP A 58 -0.44 7.04 -3.13
CA ASP A 58 0.51 6.25 -3.92
C ASP A 58 0.03 6.27 -5.38
N CYS A 59 0.94 6.01 -6.33
CA CYS A 59 0.62 5.89 -7.75
C CYS A 59 0.86 4.45 -8.21
N ASP A 60 -0.18 3.77 -8.68
CA ASP A 60 -0.06 2.43 -9.26
C ASP A 60 0.31 2.53 -10.75
N MET A 61 1.50 2.03 -11.12
CA MET A 61 1.95 1.89 -12.51
C MET A 61 1.94 0.42 -12.91
N ILE A 62 0.79 -0.04 -13.41
CA ILE A 62 0.55 -1.46 -13.71
C ILE A 62 0.74 -1.73 -15.20
N PHE A 63 1.61 -2.68 -15.52
CA PHE A 63 1.89 -3.17 -16.85
C PHE A 63 1.41 -4.63 -16.93
N ASN A 64 0.41 -4.89 -17.77
CA ASN A 64 -0.19 -6.21 -17.90
C ASN A 64 0.16 -6.84 -19.23
N ASN A 65 0.53 -8.11 -19.22
CA ASN A 65 0.50 -8.97 -20.39
C ASN A 65 -0.63 -10.00 -20.17
N PRO A 66 -1.66 -10.06 -21.03
CA PRO A 66 -2.83 -10.91 -20.77
C PRO A 66 -2.53 -12.40 -20.99
N ILE A 67 -1.37 -12.74 -21.56
CA ILE A 67 -0.93 -14.12 -21.77
C ILE A 67 -0.47 -14.69 -20.44
N ASP A 68 -1.11 -15.76 -20.01
CA ASP A 68 -0.75 -16.51 -18.81
C ASP A 68 0.73 -16.95 -18.84
N GLY A 69 1.34 -17.03 -17.66
CA GLY A 69 2.73 -17.40 -17.48
C GLY A 69 3.46 -16.54 -16.46
N HIS A 70 4.79 -16.60 -16.48
CA HIS A 70 5.64 -15.89 -15.53
C HIS A 70 6.25 -14.64 -16.13
N VAL A 71 6.42 -13.61 -15.28
CA VAL A 71 7.20 -12.41 -15.61
C VAL A 71 8.61 -12.84 -16.01
N GLY A 72 9.03 -12.46 -17.22
CA GLY A 72 10.36 -12.75 -17.72
C GLY A 72 11.41 -12.00 -16.93
N ILE A 73 12.58 -12.61 -16.74
CA ILE A 73 13.69 -11.95 -16.04
C ILE A 73 14.14 -10.69 -16.80
N GLU A 74 14.16 -10.74 -18.13
CA GLU A 74 14.54 -9.61 -18.98
C GLU A 74 13.55 -8.44 -18.88
N ASP A 75 12.24 -8.74 -18.80
CA ASP A 75 11.20 -7.72 -18.59
C ASP A 75 11.35 -7.07 -17.21
N PHE A 76 11.65 -7.87 -16.18
CA PHE A 76 11.88 -7.37 -14.84
C PHE A 76 13.13 -6.47 -14.75
N GLU A 77 14.23 -6.88 -15.36
CA GLU A 77 15.46 -6.07 -15.42
C GLU A 77 15.21 -4.77 -16.20
N THR A 78 14.48 -4.84 -17.32
CA THR A 78 14.05 -3.66 -18.09
C THR A 78 13.21 -2.70 -17.25
N LEU A 79 12.25 -3.23 -16.48
CA LEU A 79 11.45 -2.41 -15.58
C LEU A 79 12.34 -1.72 -14.53
N ARG A 80 13.22 -2.48 -13.87
CA ARG A 80 14.14 -1.95 -12.85
C ARG A 80 15.00 -0.82 -13.40
N ASP A 81 15.60 -1.02 -14.56
CA ASP A 81 16.50 -0.02 -15.17
C ASP A 81 15.71 1.25 -15.55
N THR A 82 14.50 1.08 -16.07
CA THR A 82 13.61 2.21 -16.37
C THR A 82 13.21 2.99 -15.10
N ILE A 83 12.99 2.30 -13.97
CA ILE A 83 12.75 2.92 -12.67
C ILE A 83 13.98 3.72 -12.22
N PHE A 84 15.19 3.15 -12.29
CA PHE A 84 16.39 3.87 -11.89
C PHE A 84 16.65 5.12 -12.73
N GLU A 85 16.40 5.05 -14.05
CA GLU A 85 16.50 6.21 -14.93
C GLU A 85 15.49 7.31 -14.57
N SER A 86 14.28 6.95 -14.13
CA SER A 86 13.19 7.90 -13.88
C SER A 86 13.12 8.41 -12.45
N CYS A 87 13.47 7.57 -11.48
CA CYS A 87 13.35 7.83 -10.04
C CYS A 87 14.72 8.06 -9.36
N GLY A 88 15.82 7.79 -10.06
CA GLY A 88 17.18 7.85 -9.53
C GLY A 88 17.64 6.57 -8.84
N ASN A 89 18.96 6.45 -8.65
CA ASN A 89 19.57 5.32 -7.93
C ASN A 89 19.19 5.34 -6.44
N GLY A 90 18.87 4.18 -5.87
CA GLY A 90 18.46 4.05 -4.46
C GLY A 90 17.01 4.48 -4.18
N SER A 91 16.21 4.73 -5.21
CA SER A 91 14.80 5.13 -5.08
C SER A 91 13.84 3.99 -4.74
N ILE A 92 14.21 2.74 -5.05
CA ILE A 92 13.41 1.54 -4.75
C ILE A 92 13.42 1.29 -3.24
N MET A 93 12.22 1.21 -2.65
CA MET A 93 12.00 1.05 -1.22
C MET A 93 11.51 -0.34 -0.85
N PHE A 94 10.59 -0.89 -1.66
CA PHE A 94 9.94 -2.18 -1.40
C PHE A 94 9.84 -2.98 -2.69
N ALA A 95 9.69 -4.29 -2.53
CA ALA A 95 9.26 -5.16 -3.61
C ALA A 95 8.24 -6.17 -3.10
N LYS A 96 7.41 -6.60 -4.04
CA LYS A 96 6.45 -7.67 -3.86
C LYS A 96 6.52 -8.60 -5.06
N VAL A 97 6.68 -9.90 -4.83
CA VAL A 97 6.67 -10.92 -5.87
C VAL A 97 5.66 -11.97 -5.48
N SER A 98 4.70 -12.20 -6.37
CA SER A 98 3.59 -13.12 -6.14
C SER A 98 3.57 -14.22 -7.21
N TYR A 99 3.20 -15.43 -6.80
CA TYR A 99 2.97 -16.57 -7.67
C TYR A 99 1.73 -17.31 -7.19
N ASP A 100 0.81 -17.63 -8.11
CA ASP A 100 -0.48 -18.27 -7.81
C ASP A 100 -1.16 -17.68 -6.57
N ASP A 101 -1.10 -16.35 -6.48
CA ASP A 101 -1.74 -15.56 -5.44
C ASP A 101 -1.12 -15.63 -4.04
N ILE A 102 0.04 -16.29 -3.91
CA ILE A 102 0.89 -16.34 -2.73
C ILE A 102 2.01 -15.31 -2.88
N ASP A 103 2.25 -14.53 -1.84
CA ASP A 103 3.36 -13.58 -1.79
C ASP A 103 4.64 -14.32 -1.36
N HIS A 104 5.59 -14.47 -2.29
CA HIS A 104 6.89 -15.08 -2.04
C HIS A 104 7.92 -14.06 -1.55
N LEU A 105 7.71 -12.80 -1.91
CA LEU A 105 8.42 -11.65 -1.39
C LEU A 105 7.41 -10.54 -1.17
N ASP A 106 7.48 -9.87 -0.02
CA ASP A 106 6.68 -8.68 0.29
C ASP A 106 7.32 -7.93 1.46
N GLY A 107 8.18 -6.96 1.13
CA GLY A 107 8.96 -6.24 2.13
C GLY A 107 9.94 -5.22 1.57
N GLU A 108 10.70 -4.61 2.49
CA GLU A 108 11.75 -3.64 2.17
C GLU A 108 12.88 -4.30 1.38
N VAL A 109 13.39 -3.60 0.37
CA VAL A 109 14.48 -4.11 -0.46
C VAL A 109 15.72 -3.26 -0.27
N LYS A 110 16.77 -3.88 0.26
CA LYS A 110 18.11 -3.28 0.34
C LYS A 110 18.91 -3.51 -0.95
N HIS A 111 18.68 -4.64 -1.61
CA HIS A 111 19.39 -5.05 -2.83
C HIS A 111 18.43 -5.70 -3.83
N ALA A 112 18.48 -5.28 -5.09
CA ALA A 112 17.60 -5.77 -6.15
C ALA A 112 17.75 -7.28 -6.44
N ASP A 113 18.90 -7.88 -6.09
CA ASP A 113 19.18 -9.30 -6.33
C ASP A 113 18.19 -10.25 -5.63
N VAL A 114 17.69 -9.86 -4.45
CA VAL A 114 16.68 -10.66 -3.72
C VAL A 114 15.38 -10.74 -4.51
N VAL A 115 15.00 -9.64 -5.16
CA VAL A 115 13.80 -9.58 -6.00
C VAL A 115 14.01 -10.39 -7.27
N ARG A 116 15.20 -10.27 -7.87
CA ARG A 116 15.60 -11.01 -9.06
C ARG A 116 15.48 -12.52 -8.87
N GLU A 117 15.96 -13.03 -7.73
CA GLU A 117 15.88 -14.45 -7.41
C GLU A 117 14.44 -14.92 -7.20
N ALA A 118 13.60 -14.11 -6.56
CA ALA A 118 12.18 -14.41 -6.41
C ALA A 118 11.45 -14.47 -7.76
N VAL A 119 11.77 -13.58 -8.70
CA VAL A 119 11.19 -13.57 -10.06
C VAL A 119 11.62 -14.82 -10.85
N ARG A 120 12.90 -15.23 -10.75
CA ARG A 120 13.42 -16.43 -11.43
C ARG A 120 12.72 -17.72 -11.04
N LYS A 121 12.22 -17.81 -9.81
CA LYS A 121 11.45 -18.98 -9.33
C LYS A 121 10.06 -19.10 -9.96
N GLY A 122 9.65 -18.12 -10.76
CA GLY A 122 8.36 -18.06 -11.41
C GLY A 122 7.41 -17.18 -10.61
N SER A 123 7.04 -16.03 -11.18
CA SER A 123 6.06 -15.10 -10.58
C SER A 123 5.06 -14.63 -11.62
N ASN A 124 3.77 -14.62 -11.29
CA ASN A 124 2.75 -14.03 -12.16
C ASN A 124 2.62 -12.51 -11.96
N ALA A 125 3.14 -11.98 -10.86
CA ALA A 125 3.26 -10.54 -10.65
C ALA A 125 4.54 -10.18 -9.88
N ALA A 126 5.19 -9.10 -10.31
CA ALA A 126 6.34 -8.51 -9.65
C ALA A 126 6.14 -6.98 -9.56
N THR A 127 6.21 -6.43 -8.36
CA THR A 127 6.06 -5.01 -8.06
C THR A 127 7.33 -4.47 -7.44
N LEU A 128 7.82 -3.34 -7.95
CA LEU A 128 8.85 -2.52 -7.33
C LEU A 128 8.22 -1.18 -6.93
N SER A 129 8.31 -0.83 -5.64
CA SER A 129 7.83 0.46 -5.14
C SER A 129 9.00 1.43 -5.03
N ALA A 130 8.96 2.54 -5.76
CA ALA A 130 10.01 3.56 -5.73
C ALA A 130 9.47 4.94 -5.35
N ARG A 131 10.35 5.83 -4.89
CA ARG A 131 10.03 7.24 -4.65
C ARG A 131 10.11 8.01 -5.96
N TYR A 132 9.11 8.83 -6.25
CA TYR A 132 9.15 9.77 -7.37
C TYR A 132 8.77 11.17 -6.89
N THR A 133 9.59 12.16 -7.22
CA THR A 133 9.34 13.57 -6.92
C THR A 133 8.74 14.25 -8.15
N PHE A 134 7.54 14.81 -7.98
CA PHE A 134 6.83 15.56 -9.01
C PHE A 134 7.26 17.02 -9.00
N ASP A 135 6.99 17.73 -10.10
CA ASP A 135 7.38 19.14 -10.30
C ASP A 135 6.73 20.09 -9.28
N ASN A 136 5.56 19.73 -8.75
CA ASN A 136 4.91 20.46 -7.64
C ASN A 136 5.60 20.23 -6.27
N GLY A 137 6.70 19.47 -6.27
CA GLY A 137 7.55 19.15 -5.13
C GLY A 137 7.00 18.08 -4.18
N TRP A 138 5.85 17.48 -4.50
CA TRP A 138 5.40 16.28 -3.79
C TRP A 138 6.24 15.08 -4.18
N THR A 139 6.66 14.29 -3.19
CA THR A 139 7.31 13.00 -3.43
C THR A 139 6.33 11.91 -3.00
N LEU A 140 5.98 11.00 -3.91
CA LEU A 140 5.02 9.94 -3.63
C LEU A 140 5.63 8.56 -3.90
N PRO A 141 5.16 7.51 -3.20
CA PRO A 141 5.42 6.14 -3.60
C PRO A 141 4.75 5.85 -4.96
N VAL A 142 5.50 5.23 -5.86
CA VAL A 142 5.02 4.73 -7.15
C VAL A 142 5.28 3.24 -7.23
N ASP A 143 4.21 2.46 -7.38
CA ASP A 143 4.22 1.00 -7.43
C ASP A 143 4.25 0.54 -8.89
N PHE A 144 5.43 0.15 -9.37
CA PHE A 144 5.64 -0.35 -10.72
C PHE A 144 5.44 -1.86 -10.77
N THR A 145 4.37 -2.32 -11.40
CA THR A 145 3.98 -3.73 -11.40
C THR A 145 4.01 -4.33 -12.79
N LEU A 146 4.80 -5.38 -12.99
CA LEU A 146 4.61 -6.33 -14.09
C LEU A 146 3.64 -7.40 -13.63
N GLN A 147 2.62 -7.70 -14.42
CA GLN A 147 1.70 -8.81 -14.17
C GLN A 147 1.40 -9.56 -15.47
N ARG A 148 1.25 -10.87 -15.36
CA ARG A 148 0.86 -11.77 -16.44
C ARG A 148 -0.45 -12.49 -16.13
N GLY A 149 -1.23 -12.71 -17.19
CA GLY A 149 -2.53 -13.35 -17.12
C GLY A 149 -3.67 -12.39 -16.80
N ASN A 150 -4.71 -12.90 -16.14
CA ASN A 150 -5.92 -12.14 -15.87
C ASN A 150 -5.68 -11.00 -14.86
N SER A 151 -5.63 -9.77 -15.37
CA SER A 151 -5.52 -8.55 -14.55
C SER A 151 -6.69 -8.33 -13.57
N ARG A 152 -7.81 -9.04 -13.71
CA ARG A 152 -9.00 -8.86 -12.86
C ARG A 152 -9.07 -9.96 -11.80
N MET A 153 -8.96 -9.53 -10.54
CA MET A 153 -9.20 -10.38 -9.39
C MET A 153 -10.68 -10.79 -9.29
N HIS A 154 -10.93 -12.09 -9.20
CA HIS A 154 -12.24 -12.70 -8.94
C HIS A 154 -12.89 -12.17 -7.65
N HIS A 155 -14.23 -12.18 -7.62
CA HIS A 155 -15.02 -11.63 -6.51
C HIS A 155 -14.73 -12.33 -5.17
N ASP A 156 -14.82 -13.66 -5.12
CA ASP A 156 -14.55 -14.46 -3.91
C ASP A 156 -13.15 -14.19 -3.35
N ARG A 157 -12.18 -13.99 -4.24
CA ARG A 157 -10.81 -13.66 -3.84
C ARG A 157 -10.72 -12.26 -3.21
N ARG A 158 -11.52 -11.29 -3.68
CA ARG A 158 -11.59 -9.97 -3.03
C ARG A 158 -12.17 -10.10 -1.62
N ILE A 159 -13.19 -10.94 -1.43
CA ILE A 159 -13.77 -11.20 -0.11
C ILE A 159 -12.76 -11.88 0.81
N ARG A 160 -12.06 -12.93 0.36
CA ARG A 160 -10.96 -13.56 1.12
C ARG A 160 -9.88 -12.55 1.53
N LYS A 161 -9.56 -11.57 0.66
CA LYS A 161 -8.64 -10.48 1.02
C LYS A 161 -9.23 -9.53 2.06
N ILE A 162 -10.54 -9.30 2.10
CA ILE A 162 -11.17 -8.52 3.19
C ILE A 162 -10.96 -9.27 4.50
N ARG A 163 -11.32 -10.56 4.55
CA ARG A 163 -11.12 -11.43 5.71
C ARG A 163 -9.69 -11.37 6.24
N HIS A 164 -8.71 -11.62 5.38
CA HIS A 164 -7.30 -11.57 5.76
C HIS A 164 -6.88 -10.20 6.33
N ASN A 165 -7.37 -9.09 5.77
CA ASN A 165 -7.04 -7.76 6.30
C ASN A 165 -7.71 -7.50 7.66
N VAL A 166 -8.88 -8.08 7.92
CA VAL A 166 -9.54 -7.98 9.24
C VAL A 166 -8.79 -8.83 10.26
N GLU A 167 -8.41 -10.06 9.91
CA GLU A 167 -7.57 -10.95 10.74
C GLU A 167 -6.26 -10.28 11.16
N GLU A 168 -5.61 -9.56 10.24
CA GLU A 168 -4.35 -8.83 10.49
C GLU A 168 -4.55 -7.45 11.15
N MET A 169 -5.79 -7.09 11.55
CA MET A 169 -6.15 -5.78 12.09
C MET A 169 -5.77 -4.60 11.17
N ASN A 170 -5.71 -4.85 9.86
CA ASN A 170 -5.45 -3.85 8.83
C ASN A 170 -6.76 -3.32 8.24
N PHE A 171 -7.57 -2.71 9.08
CA PHE A 171 -8.88 -2.16 8.75
C PHE A 171 -8.83 -1.14 7.62
N ALA A 172 -7.79 -0.29 7.55
CA ALA A 172 -7.63 0.67 6.46
C ALA A 172 -7.49 -0.01 5.10
N LYS A 173 -6.90 -1.22 5.04
CA LYS A 173 -6.86 -2.05 3.83
C LYS A 173 -8.17 -2.77 3.58
N ALA A 174 -8.85 -3.25 4.63
CA ALA A 174 -10.18 -3.82 4.52
C ALA A 174 -11.19 -2.82 3.92
N VAL A 175 -11.18 -1.55 4.35
CA VAL A 175 -11.97 -0.45 3.76
C VAL A 175 -11.76 -0.33 2.25
N GLN A 176 -10.49 -0.32 1.82
CA GLN A 176 -10.17 -0.25 0.39
C GLN A 176 -10.70 -1.46 -0.37
N ARG A 177 -10.62 -2.66 0.20
CA ARG A 177 -11.06 -3.90 -0.45
C ARG A 177 -12.58 -3.97 -0.51
N PHE A 178 -13.28 -3.62 0.57
CA PHE A 178 -14.74 -3.55 0.61
C PHE A 178 -15.28 -2.61 -0.47
N ARG A 179 -14.68 -1.42 -0.61
CA ARG A 179 -15.01 -0.49 -1.71
C ARG A 179 -14.92 -1.13 -3.10
N THR A 180 -14.07 -2.14 -3.32
CA THR A 180 -13.95 -2.78 -4.64
C THR A 180 -15.03 -3.81 -4.96
N ILE A 181 -15.87 -4.17 -3.99
CA ILE A 181 -16.94 -5.17 -4.16
C ILE A 181 -18.36 -4.58 -4.02
N ILE A 182 -18.49 -3.34 -3.54
CA ILE A 182 -19.78 -2.63 -3.49
C ILE A 182 -20.19 -2.05 -4.86
N ALA A 183 -21.51 -1.95 -5.05
CA ALA A 183 -22.14 -1.37 -6.23
C ALA A 183 -21.80 0.13 -6.38
N PRO A 184 -21.84 0.69 -7.62
CA PRO A 184 -21.36 2.06 -7.89
C PRO A 184 -22.08 3.17 -7.12
N ASP A 185 -23.37 3.02 -6.84
CA ASP A 185 -24.22 3.91 -6.06
C ASP A 185 -23.76 4.02 -4.59
N HIS A 186 -23.62 2.88 -3.90
CA HIS A 186 -23.11 2.86 -2.52
C HIS A 186 -21.63 3.24 -2.41
N LYS A 187 -20.88 3.09 -3.51
CA LYS A 187 -19.44 3.41 -3.57
C LYS A 187 -19.14 4.88 -3.34
N VAL A 188 -19.99 5.78 -3.84
CA VAL A 188 -19.81 7.22 -3.69
C VAL A 188 -19.86 7.58 -2.22
N GLN A 189 -20.98 7.28 -1.56
CA GLN A 189 -21.21 7.56 -0.14
C GLN A 189 -20.12 6.95 0.74
N TYR A 190 -19.82 5.66 0.56
CA TYR A 190 -18.78 4.97 1.33
C TYR A 190 -17.39 5.60 1.17
N THR A 191 -17.04 6.04 -0.06
CA THR A 191 -15.72 6.61 -0.31
C THR A 191 -15.63 8.06 0.15
N GLU A 192 -16.71 8.84 0.04
CA GLU A 192 -16.77 10.20 0.56
C GLU A 192 -16.53 10.20 2.07
N GLU A 193 -17.21 9.33 2.81
CA GLU A 193 -17.00 9.20 4.24
C GLU A 193 -15.56 8.79 4.55
N TRP A 194 -15.02 7.76 3.88
CA TRP A 194 -13.64 7.36 4.07
C TRP A 194 -12.64 8.49 3.74
N ASN A 195 -12.87 9.27 2.68
CA ASN A 195 -12.02 10.40 2.34
C ASN A 195 -11.96 11.41 3.51
N HIS A 196 -13.11 11.69 4.16
CA HIS A 196 -13.20 12.60 5.28
C HIS A 196 -12.62 12.04 6.58
N THR A 197 -12.86 10.76 6.87
CA THR A 197 -12.51 10.15 8.15
C THR A 197 -11.07 9.64 8.19
N GLY A 198 -10.62 8.93 7.16
CA GLY A 198 -9.33 8.23 7.16
C GLY A 198 -8.44 8.40 5.93
N GLY A 199 -8.96 8.96 4.83
CA GLY A 199 -8.20 9.17 3.58
C GLY A 199 -6.98 10.07 3.78
N ARG A 200 -7.17 11.20 4.47
CA ARG A 200 -6.09 12.13 4.88
C ARG A 200 -5.04 11.46 5.76
N LEU A 201 -5.48 10.68 6.75
CA LEU A 201 -4.59 9.93 7.64
C LEU A 201 -3.78 8.90 6.86
N ARG A 202 -4.42 8.18 5.94
CA ARG A 202 -3.74 7.19 5.10
C ARG A 202 -2.66 7.83 4.23
N PHE A 203 -2.92 9.03 3.71
CA PHE A 203 -1.89 9.82 3.03
C PHE A 203 -0.70 10.06 3.96
N VAL A 204 -0.92 10.63 5.14
CA VAL A 204 0.17 10.91 6.10
C VAL A 204 0.91 9.65 6.52
N VAL A 205 0.23 8.55 6.82
CA VAL A 205 0.86 7.26 7.18
C VAL A 205 1.79 6.78 6.06
N LYS A 206 1.35 6.85 4.80
CA LYS A 206 2.16 6.50 3.64
C LYS A 206 3.38 7.42 3.50
N GLN A 207 3.19 8.73 3.66
CA GLN A 207 4.31 9.68 3.59
C GLN A 207 5.33 9.44 4.71
N LEU A 208 4.88 9.24 5.95
CA LEU A 208 5.75 8.94 7.08
C LEU A 208 6.53 7.62 6.89
N GLY A 209 5.88 6.60 6.31
CA GLY A 209 6.53 5.34 5.95
C GLY A 209 7.61 5.49 4.88
N MET A 210 7.46 6.46 3.96
CA MET A 210 8.45 6.76 2.92
C MET A 210 9.67 7.53 3.46
N LEU A 211 9.50 8.40 4.46
CA LEU A 211 10.57 9.24 5.01
C LEU A 211 11.81 8.45 5.50
N LYS A 212 11.64 7.18 5.92
CA LYS A 212 12.77 6.35 6.37
C LYS A 212 13.76 6.01 5.26
N PHE A 213 13.36 6.14 4.00
CA PHE A 213 14.19 5.90 2.81
C PHE A 213 14.78 7.19 2.22
N MET A 214 14.56 8.32 2.87
CA MET A 214 15.10 9.61 2.46
C MET A 214 16.38 9.93 3.26
N SER A 215 17.33 10.58 2.60
CA SER A 215 18.48 11.20 3.26
C SER A 215 18.01 12.23 4.28
N LEU A 216 18.91 12.66 5.18
CA LEU A 216 18.55 13.70 6.15
C LEU A 216 18.15 15.00 5.44
N GLU A 217 18.87 15.37 4.39
CA GLU A 217 18.60 16.56 3.57
C GLU A 217 17.24 16.50 2.88
N GLU A 218 16.94 15.38 2.20
CA GLU A 218 15.65 15.14 1.54
C GLU A 218 14.49 15.23 2.55
N ARG A 219 14.66 14.63 3.75
CA ARG A 219 13.66 14.72 4.81
C ARG A 219 13.47 16.16 5.25
N CYS A 220 14.53 16.90 5.55
CA CYS A 220 14.44 18.29 5.97
C CYS A 220 13.68 19.16 4.95
N ALA A 221 13.89 18.93 3.65
CA ALA A 221 13.17 19.63 2.60
C ALA A 221 11.70 19.21 2.47
N TYR A 222 11.39 17.92 2.66
CA TYR A 222 10.04 17.38 2.44
C TYR A 222 9.11 17.59 3.65
N LEU A 223 9.63 17.52 4.87
CA LEU A 223 8.84 17.54 6.10
C LEU A 223 7.93 18.76 6.31
N PRO A 224 8.32 20.00 5.95
CA PRO A 224 7.43 21.15 6.06
C PRO A 224 6.08 20.95 5.34
N ARG A 225 6.06 20.17 4.25
CA ARG A 225 4.82 19.88 3.50
C ARG A 225 3.81 19.04 4.28
N LEU A 226 4.27 18.22 5.23
CA LEU A 226 3.39 17.44 6.09
C LEU A 226 2.82 18.27 7.25
N CYS A 227 3.27 19.51 7.44
CA CYS A 227 2.85 20.38 8.54
C CYS A 227 3.04 19.76 9.94
N LEU A 228 3.97 18.79 10.08
CA LEU A 228 4.26 18.10 11.33
C LEU A 228 5.55 18.64 11.97
N PRO A 229 5.56 18.93 13.29
CA PRO A 229 6.74 19.43 13.99
C PRO A 229 7.69 18.27 14.34
N LEU A 230 8.43 17.82 13.33
CA LEU A 230 9.51 16.85 13.51
C LEU A 230 10.78 17.58 13.97
N SER A 231 11.36 17.08 15.05
CA SER A 231 12.60 17.60 15.64
C SER A 231 13.38 16.44 16.24
N ALA A 232 14.63 16.66 16.67
CA ALA A 232 15.40 15.63 17.38
C ALA A 232 14.67 15.10 18.64
N ALA A 233 13.80 15.91 19.26
CA ALA A 233 12.98 15.52 20.41
C ALA A 233 11.71 14.71 20.03
N ASN A 234 11.31 14.71 18.76
CA ASN A 234 10.13 14.00 18.23
C ASN A 234 10.53 13.05 17.11
N SER A 235 10.61 11.75 17.39
CA SER A 235 11.03 10.78 16.38
C SER A 235 9.93 10.51 15.34
N LEU A 236 10.36 10.29 14.10
CA LEU A 236 9.52 9.79 12.99
C LEU A 236 8.68 8.57 13.43
N LYS A 237 9.30 7.64 14.15
CA LYS A 237 8.66 6.44 14.69
C LYS A 237 7.45 6.76 15.56
N ALA A 238 7.53 7.80 16.39
CA ALA A 238 6.43 8.19 17.26
C ALA A 238 5.24 8.74 16.44
N TRP A 239 5.51 9.56 15.43
CA TRP A 239 4.48 10.07 14.52
C TRP A 239 3.83 8.96 13.69
N THR A 240 4.63 8.05 13.13
CA THR A 240 4.11 6.90 12.40
C THR A 240 3.16 6.08 13.26
N LYS A 241 3.56 5.78 14.51
CA LYS A 241 2.73 5.00 15.44
C LYS A 241 1.40 5.69 15.74
N VAL A 242 1.41 7.00 16.01
CA VAL A 242 0.18 7.76 16.32
C VAL A 242 -0.73 7.83 15.09
N ALA A 243 -0.18 8.16 13.92
CA ALA A 243 -0.96 8.26 12.69
C ALA A 243 -1.53 6.91 12.25
N GLU A 244 -0.77 5.83 12.36
CA GLU A 244 -1.24 4.49 12.00
C GLU A 244 -2.33 4.01 12.95
N ALA A 245 -2.14 4.16 14.28
CA ALA A 245 -3.16 3.78 15.26
C ALA A 245 -4.47 4.53 15.02
N GLU A 246 -4.41 5.84 14.80
CA GLU A 246 -5.59 6.66 14.53
C GLU A 246 -6.26 6.30 13.19
N MET A 247 -5.46 6.02 12.14
CA MET A 247 -5.97 5.57 10.84
C MET A 247 -6.71 4.24 10.97
N GLN A 248 -6.15 3.26 11.69
CA GLN A 248 -6.79 1.95 11.86
C GLN A 248 -8.05 2.05 12.73
N ARG A 249 -8.04 2.88 13.78
CA ARG A 249 -9.21 3.16 14.61
C ARG A 249 -10.36 3.71 13.78
N ARG A 250 -10.13 4.79 13.01
CA ARG A 250 -11.16 5.38 12.14
C ARG A 250 -11.61 4.46 11.02
N ALA A 251 -10.72 3.61 10.52
CA ALA A 251 -11.09 2.59 9.53
C ALA A 251 -12.01 1.52 10.11
N LEU A 252 -11.76 1.08 11.34
CA LEU A 252 -12.67 0.17 12.05
C LEU A 252 -14.04 0.82 12.27
N GLU A 253 -14.08 2.07 12.73
CA GLU A 253 -15.33 2.83 12.90
C GLU A 253 -16.13 2.92 11.58
N ALA A 254 -15.46 3.20 10.46
CA ALA A 254 -16.09 3.22 9.15
C ALA A 254 -16.62 1.83 8.74
N LEU A 255 -15.86 0.76 8.94
CA LEU A 255 -16.34 -0.61 8.65
C LEU A 255 -17.56 -0.98 9.50
N MET A 256 -17.55 -0.57 10.79
CA MET A 256 -18.66 -0.80 11.71
C MET A 256 -19.90 0.03 11.37
N HIS A 257 -19.73 1.27 10.93
CA HIS A 257 -20.83 2.12 10.46
C HIS A 257 -21.59 1.46 9.29
N TYR A 258 -20.85 0.82 8.36
CA TYR A 258 -21.42 0.09 7.22
C TYR A 258 -21.61 -1.41 7.46
N ARG A 259 -21.56 -1.88 8.72
CA ARG A 259 -21.62 -3.32 9.03
C ARG A 259 -22.86 -4.01 8.44
N GLY A 260 -24.03 -3.37 8.53
CA GLY A 260 -25.28 -3.90 7.98
C GLY A 260 -25.21 -4.08 6.46
N HIS A 261 -24.78 -3.04 5.75
CA HIS A 261 -24.60 -3.12 4.29
C HIS A 261 -23.51 -4.13 3.90
N MET A 262 -22.45 -4.26 4.69
CA MET A 262 -21.42 -5.27 4.47
C MET A 262 -21.99 -6.69 4.60
N ALA A 263 -22.90 -6.94 5.55
CA ALA A 263 -23.56 -8.23 5.67
C ALA A 263 -24.42 -8.56 4.43
N GLU A 264 -25.12 -7.57 3.86
CA GLU A 264 -25.87 -7.74 2.62
C GLU A 264 -24.96 -8.05 1.43
N VAL A 265 -23.87 -7.30 1.28
CA VAL A 265 -22.91 -7.47 0.17
C VAL A 265 -22.18 -8.80 0.22
N LEU A 266 -21.91 -9.31 1.43
CA LEU A 266 -21.21 -10.58 1.64
C LEU A 266 -22.17 -11.78 1.72
N ALA A 267 -23.48 -11.56 1.64
CA ALA A 267 -24.48 -12.60 1.84
C ALA A 267 -24.25 -13.81 0.92
N GLY A 268 -24.23 -15.01 1.52
CA GLY A 268 -24.00 -16.27 0.82
C GLY A 268 -22.52 -16.62 0.58
N HIS A 269 -21.56 -15.76 0.92
CA HIS A 269 -20.15 -16.11 0.86
C HIS A 269 -19.70 -16.86 2.15
N PRO A 270 -18.91 -17.94 2.07
CA PRO A 270 -18.50 -18.73 3.24
C PRO A 270 -17.75 -17.94 4.33
N ASP A 271 -17.01 -16.89 3.93
CA ASP A 271 -16.26 -16.04 4.87
C ASP A 271 -17.08 -14.90 5.50
N ALA A 272 -18.36 -14.72 5.14
CA ALA A 272 -19.15 -13.55 5.54
C ALA A 272 -19.30 -13.42 7.06
N GLU A 273 -19.72 -14.49 7.73
CA GLU A 273 -19.93 -14.53 9.18
C GLU A 273 -18.62 -14.24 9.93
N ALA A 274 -17.54 -14.94 9.57
CA ALA A 274 -16.22 -14.75 10.17
C ALA A 274 -15.72 -13.30 10.04
N ILE A 275 -15.90 -12.66 8.88
CA ILE A 275 -15.53 -11.24 8.70
C ILE A 275 -16.26 -10.35 9.70
N LEU A 276 -17.59 -10.53 9.82
CA LEU A 276 -18.43 -9.68 10.66
C LEU A 276 -18.15 -9.90 12.15
N GLU A 277 -17.98 -11.15 12.59
CA GLU A 277 -17.64 -11.48 13.98
C GLU A 277 -16.29 -10.90 14.40
N MET A 278 -15.29 -10.96 13.54
CA MET A 278 -13.97 -10.37 13.84
C MET A 278 -14.05 -8.84 13.95
N LEU A 279 -14.89 -8.18 13.13
CA LEU A 279 -15.11 -6.75 13.24
C LEU A 279 -15.81 -6.39 14.57
N ASP A 280 -16.82 -7.16 14.98
CA ASP A 280 -17.50 -6.98 16.25
C ASP A 280 -16.55 -7.14 17.44
N ALA A 281 -15.74 -8.20 17.43
CA ALA A 281 -14.75 -8.45 18.48
C ALA A 281 -13.69 -7.33 18.56
N ALA A 282 -13.22 -6.84 17.42
CA ALA A 282 -12.27 -5.72 17.36
C ALA A 282 -12.90 -4.41 17.85
N SER A 283 -14.17 -4.16 17.52
CA SER A 283 -14.91 -2.99 17.98
C SER A 283 -15.14 -3.02 19.48
N ALA A 284 -15.55 -4.16 20.04
CA ALA A 284 -15.74 -4.35 21.47
C ALA A 284 -14.45 -4.12 22.25
N SER A 285 -13.34 -4.69 21.77
CA SER A 285 -12.01 -4.53 22.38
C SER A 285 -11.53 -3.07 22.36
N SER A 286 -11.86 -2.32 21.30
CA SER A 286 -11.49 -0.90 21.19
C SER A 286 -12.27 -0.01 22.16
N ALA A 287 -13.53 -0.35 22.46
CA ALA A 287 -14.36 0.36 23.44
C ALA A 287 -13.87 0.20 24.88
N GLU A 288 -13.18 -0.90 25.18
CA GLU A 288 -12.58 -1.17 26.50
C GLU A 288 -11.22 -0.46 26.72
N GLY A 289 -10.77 0.36 25.77
CA GLY A 289 -9.53 1.12 25.88
C GLY A 289 -8.26 0.31 25.61
N ALA A 290 -8.39 -0.91 25.06
CA ALA A 290 -7.25 -1.69 24.63
C ALA A 290 -6.64 -1.07 23.35
N PRO A 291 -5.33 -0.78 23.32
CA PRO A 291 -4.70 -0.30 22.09
C PRO A 291 -4.81 -1.37 21.00
N PRO A 292 -5.09 -1.00 19.74
CA PRO A 292 -5.10 -1.96 18.65
C PRO A 292 -3.74 -2.68 18.61
N LEU A 293 -3.79 -4.00 18.76
CA LEU A 293 -2.62 -4.86 18.69
C LEU A 293 -1.94 -4.65 17.34
N ARG A 294 -0.61 -4.49 17.40
CA ARG A 294 0.29 -4.16 16.29
C ARG A 294 -0.12 -4.87 14.98
N SER A 295 -0.11 -4.13 13.87
CA SER A 295 0.20 -4.70 12.57
C SER A 295 1.62 -5.28 12.65
N GLN A 296 1.75 -6.56 13.01
CA GLN A 296 3.03 -7.27 13.06
C GLN A 296 3.58 -7.57 11.67
N THR A 297 3.07 -6.93 10.61
CA THR A 297 3.51 -7.14 9.24
C THR A 297 4.95 -6.66 9.01
N ALA A 298 5.44 -5.71 9.81
CA ALA A 298 6.86 -5.29 9.76
C ALA A 298 7.80 -6.14 10.64
N ASP A 299 7.36 -6.59 11.82
CA ASP A 299 8.24 -7.26 12.80
C ASP A 299 8.22 -8.80 12.70
N ARG A 300 7.11 -9.45 12.31
CA ARG A 300 7.06 -10.93 12.22
C ARG A 300 7.73 -11.49 10.97
N ARG A 301 7.87 -10.71 9.89
CA ARG A 301 8.52 -11.15 8.64
C ARG A 301 10.05 -11.14 8.71
N LEU A 302 10.63 -10.45 9.69
CA LEU A 302 12.08 -10.48 9.99
C LEU A 302 12.51 -11.75 10.74
N ALA A 303 11.60 -12.42 11.46
CA ALA A 303 11.93 -13.60 12.25
C ALA A 303 12.09 -14.88 11.41
N THR A 304 11.43 -14.97 10.25
CA THR A 304 11.53 -16.14 9.34
C THR A 304 12.78 -16.08 8.46
N ALA A 305 13.33 -14.89 8.20
CA ALA A 305 14.60 -14.72 7.48
C ALA A 305 15.84 -15.01 8.34
N ALA A 306 15.72 -14.97 9.68
CA ALA A 306 16.84 -15.16 10.61
C ALA A 306 17.02 -16.61 11.10
N ARG A 307 16.18 -17.57 10.68
CA ARG A 307 16.28 -18.99 11.07
C ARG A 307 16.80 -19.93 9.97
N GLY A 308 17.31 -19.39 8.87
CA GLY A 308 17.84 -20.17 7.74
C GLY A 308 19.36 -20.23 7.62
N GLY A 309 20.12 -19.66 8.57
CA GLY A 309 21.58 -19.58 8.48
C GLY A 309 22.24 -19.71 9.84
N ASP A 310 22.44 -20.94 10.30
CA ASP A 310 23.74 -21.43 10.77
C ASP A 310 23.61 -22.87 11.27
N ALA A 311 24.24 -23.79 10.54
CA ALA A 311 24.92 -24.99 11.05
C ALA A 311 25.52 -25.74 9.85
N GLY A 312 26.53 -25.13 9.23
CA GLY A 312 27.49 -25.88 8.45
C GLY A 312 28.60 -26.41 9.38
N GLY A 313 28.93 -27.70 9.25
CA GLY A 313 30.31 -28.15 9.36
C GLY A 313 30.65 -29.10 10.51
N GLY A 314 31.14 -30.30 10.14
CA GLY A 314 32.40 -30.78 10.71
C GLY A 314 32.44 -32.25 11.15
N GLY A 315 33.13 -33.08 10.36
CA GLY A 315 34.15 -33.99 10.90
C GLY A 315 33.83 -35.48 10.98
N ALA A 316 34.16 -36.23 9.93
CA ALA A 316 35.19 -37.28 9.90
C ALA A 316 35.16 -37.95 8.52
#